data_AF-A0A1G5DJ92-F1
#
_entry.id   AF-A0A1G5DJ92-F1
#
_cell.length_a   1.000
_cell.length_b   1.000
_cell.length_c   1.000
_cell.angle_alpha   90.00
_cell.angle_beta   90.00
_cell.angle_gamma   90.00
#
_symmetry.space_group_name_H-M   'P 1'
#
loop_
_entity.id
_entity.type
_entity.pdbx_description
1 polymer ?
#
loop_
_entity_poly.entity_id
_entity_poly.type
_entity_poly.pdbx_seq_one_letter_code
_entity_poly.pdbx_strand_id
1 'polypeptide(L)'
;MTESIATNMDDGMDENRDHDDSNEVSRRKYRSKKWKYKRMERNKPDRQYIEDMCYREGLLGKNVFDTCYSMLREFRKKRYEEPNDPPKNFTKEQITESKLNVRRDFLEAVIVPMEQSEGEQDRIIKEVVKLPWLDDKLEIIMAHIMKYPQWGEQYVEILDKYYFHPVVEKDEATDRNKDIWEIVKMSKSRFYDRHKEAVMLLGIELWRYAKKREIEDMEKSIIPWHDIYPDRPGDEIPDRRKHPRDEY
;
A
#
# COMPACT_ATOMS: atom_id res chain seq x y z
N MET A 1 55.95 40.64 41.87
CA MET A 1 54.93 41.57 41.37
C MET A 1 55.14 41.73 39.87
N THR A 2 54.05 41.59 39.09
CA THR A 2 53.81 42.08 37.69
C THR A 2 54.70 41.53 36.55
N GLU A 3 54.19 40.69 35.61
CA GLU A 3 53.48 41.02 34.32
C GLU A 3 54.44 41.57 33.22
N SER A 4 54.38 41.34 31.89
CA SER A 4 53.43 40.70 30.95
C SER A 4 54.02 40.68 29.49
N ILE A 5 53.73 39.60 28.71
CA ILE A 5 53.15 39.53 27.32
C ILE A 5 53.91 40.14 26.09
N ALA A 6 54.44 39.31 25.16
CA ALA A 6 53.96 38.87 23.80
C ALA A 6 54.36 39.82 22.60
N THR A 7 54.57 39.44 21.32
CA THR A 7 54.18 38.30 20.47
C THR A 7 55.08 38.24 19.18
N ASN A 8 55.15 37.05 18.55
CA ASN A 8 55.96 36.62 17.39
C ASN A 8 55.38 37.03 16.00
N MET A 9 56.26 37.37 15.03
CA MET A 9 56.72 36.63 13.83
C MET A 9 55.68 36.34 12.73
N ASP A 10 56.00 36.87 11.55
CA ASP A 10 55.31 36.82 10.26
C ASP A 10 56.14 35.89 9.36
N ASP A 11 55.57 34.77 8.92
CA ASP A 11 56.19 33.84 7.95
C ASP A 11 55.10 33.26 7.04
N GLY A 12 55.35 33.34 5.74
CA GLY A 12 54.41 33.00 4.68
C GLY A 12 54.10 31.51 4.56
N MET A 13 52.85 31.20 4.25
CA MET A 13 52.40 29.88 3.82
C MET A 13 51.81 29.95 2.41
N ASP A 14 52.45 29.22 1.50
CA ASP A 14 51.98 28.87 0.17
C ASP A 14 51.24 27.51 0.31
N GLU A 15 49.90 27.53 0.24
CA GLU A 15 49.07 26.32 0.33
C GLU A 15 48.36 26.01 -1.01
N ASN A 16 48.82 24.94 -1.63
CA ASN A 16 48.05 23.88 -2.30
C ASN A 16 46.64 24.23 -2.82
N ARG A 17 46.54 24.59 -4.10
CA ARG A 17 45.31 24.47 -4.90
C ARG A 17 45.37 23.23 -5.79
N ASP A 18 44.91 22.10 -5.28
CA ASP A 18 44.55 20.94 -6.08
C ASP A 18 43.62 20.05 -5.25
N HIS A 19 42.31 20.34 -5.21
CA HIS A 19 41.24 19.42 -4.76
C HIS A 19 39.86 20.02 -5.08
N ASP A 20 39.22 19.68 -6.22
CA ASP A 20 37.75 19.44 -6.26
C ASP A 20 37.15 18.87 -7.59
N ASP A 21 37.93 18.45 -8.60
CA ASP A 21 37.30 17.97 -9.86
C ASP A 21 36.72 16.54 -9.79
N SER A 22 37.15 15.73 -8.83
CA SER A 22 36.70 14.33 -8.67
C SER A 22 35.28 14.21 -8.08
N ASN A 23 34.82 15.24 -7.36
CA ASN A 23 33.53 15.26 -6.69
C ASN A 23 32.39 15.64 -7.64
N GLU A 24 32.65 16.54 -8.61
CA GLU A 24 31.64 16.97 -9.58
C GLU A 24 31.37 15.91 -10.66
N VAL A 25 32.40 15.21 -11.14
CA VAL A 25 32.25 14.08 -12.08
C VAL A 25 31.49 12.92 -11.44
N SER A 26 31.74 12.67 -10.15
CA SER A 26 31.03 11.64 -9.37
C SER A 26 29.56 12.02 -9.14
N ARG A 27 29.26 13.28 -8.82
CA ARG A 27 27.88 13.80 -8.70
C ARG A 27 27.12 13.79 -10.02
N ARG A 28 27.77 14.11 -11.15
CA ARG A 28 27.19 14.01 -12.50
C ARG A 28 26.92 12.56 -12.91
N LYS A 29 27.82 11.63 -12.62
CA LYS A 29 27.61 10.18 -12.85
C LYS A 29 26.46 9.63 -11.99
N TYR A 30 26.35 10.06 -10.73
CA TYR A 30 25.26 9.64 -9.82
C TYR A 30 23.90 10.20 -10.26
N ARG A 31 23.84 11.49 -10.65
CA ARG A 31 22.63 12.10 -11.22
C ARG A 31 22.24 11.45 -12.55
N SER A 32 23.20 11.17 -13.44
CA SER A 32 22.95 10.49 -14.72
C SER A 32 22.44 9.05 -14.53
N LYS A 33 23.01 8.30 -13.57
CA LYS A 33 22.51 6.97 -13.19
C LYS A 33 21.09 7.04 -12.61
N LYS A 34 20.80 7.99 -11.71
CA LYS A 34 19.46 8.21 -11.14
C LYS A 34 18.42 8.56 -12.22
N TRP A 35 18.78 9.36 -13.21
CA TRP A 35 17.92 9.66 -14.37
C TRP A 35 17.71 8.45 -15.30
N LYS A 36 18.74 7.62 -15.51
CA LYS A 36 18.64 6.38 -16.30
C LYS A 36 17.78 5.32 -15.61
N TYR A 37 17.89 5.13 -14.29
CA TYR A 37 17.01 4.25 -13.51
C TYR A 37 15.54 4.73 -13.55
N LYS A 38 15.30 6.03 -13.32
CA LYS A 38 13.97 6.65 -13.39
C LYS A 38 13.37 6.70 -14.81
N ARG A 39 14.16 6.40 -15.84
CA ARG A 39 13.74 6.29 -17.26
C ARG A 39 13.55 4.83 -17.68
N MET A 40 14.31 3.90 -17.12
CA MET A 40 14.12 2.45 -17.31
C MET A 40 12.88 1.92 -16.57
N GLU A 41 12.52 2.49 -15.42
CA GLU A 41 11.23 2.22 -14.73
C GLU A 41 10.01 2.64 -15.55
N ARG A 42 10.15 3.63 -16.43
CA ARG A 42 9.06 4.15 -17.29
C ARG A 42 8.71 3.26 -18.48
N ASN A 43 9.50 2.22 -18.78
CA ASN A 43 9.31 1.34 -19.94
C ASN A 43 8.92 -0.10 -19.56
N LYS A 44 8.73 -0.41 -18.28
CA LYS A 44 8.13 -1.70 -17.88
C LYS A 44 6.61 -1.62 -18.04
N PRO A 45 5.93 -2.69 -18.47
CA PRO A 45 4.47 -2.79 -18.36
C PRO A 45 4.09 -2.51 -16.90
N ASP A 46 3.08 -1.68 -16.64
CA ASP A 46 2.74 -1.25 -15.27
C ASP A 46 2.50 -2.42 -14.33
N ARG A 47 1.85 -3.48 -14.83
CA ARG A 47 1.74 -4.75 -14.14
C ARG A 47 3.07 -5.26 -13.57
N GLN A 48 4.15 -5.27 -14.35
CA GLN A 48 5.46 -5.74 -13.88
C GLN A 48 6.01 -4.82 -12.79
N TYR A 49 5.80 -3.51 -12.90
CA TYR A 49 6.26 -2.58 -11.87
C TYR A 49 5.49 -2.77 -10.55
N ILE A 50 4.19 -3.01 -10.62
CA ILE A 50 3.36 -3.31 -9.44
C ILE A 50 3.75 -4.67 -8.85
N GLU A 51 4.02 -5.69 -9.67
CA GLU A 51 4.56 -6.97 -9.22
C GLU A 51 5.93 -6.79 -8.53
N ASP A 52 6.81 -5.95 -9.06
CA ASP A 52 8.09 -5.58 -8.43
C ASP A 52 7.87 -4.81 -7.10
N MET A 53 6.77 -4.07 -6.94
CA MET A 53 6.40 -3.46 -5.66
C MET A 53 6.00 -4.52 -4.65
N CYS A 54 5.14 -5.47 -5.02
CA CYS A 54 4.76 -6.60 -4.17
C CYS A 54 5.98 -7.40 -3.72
N TYR A 55 6.84 -7.75 -4.68
CA TYR A 55 8.06 -8.51 -4.40
C TYR A 55 8.99 -7.80 -3.41
N ARG A 56 9.16 -6.47 -3.52
CA ARG A 56 9.97 -5.69 -2.57
C ARG A 56 9.42 -5.70 -1.15
N GLU A 57 8.11 -5.83 -0.99
CA GLU A 57 7.46 -6.02 0.32
C GLU A 57 7.42 -7.50 0.75
N GLY A 58 8.07 -8.38 0.00
CA GLY A 58 8.11 -9.82 0.23
C GLY A 58 6.88 -10.60 -0.24
N LEU A 59 5.94 -9.94 -0.91
CA LEU A 59 4.65 -10.50 -1.28
C LEU A 59 4.63 -11.08 -2.69
N LEU A 60 3.80 -12.09 -2.89
CA LEU A 60 3.43 -12.56 -4.21
C LEU A 60 2.29 -11.68 -4.76
N GLY A 61 2.51 -11.06 -5.93
CA GLY A 61 1.49 -10.21 -6.58
C GLY A 61 0.16 -10.94 -6.81
N LYS A 62 0.20 -12.27 -7.01
CA LYS A 62 -1.01 -13.11 -7.09
C LYS A 62 -1.82 -13.08 -5.78
N ASN A 63 -1.18 -13.29 -4.62
CA ASN A 63 -1.88 -13.27 -3.33
C ASN A 63 -2.47 -11.89 -3.05
N VAL A 64 -1.69 -10.82 -3.32
CA VAL A 64 -2.16 -9.43 -3.18
C VAL A 64 -3.40 -9.19 -4.04
N PHE A 65 -3.36 -9.59 -5.30
CA PHE A 65 -4.50 -9.43 -6.21
C PHE A 65 -5.71 -10.27 -5.76
N ASP A 66 -5.54 -11.57 -5.50
CA ASP A 66 -6.65 -12.47 -5.18
C ASP A 66 -7.35 -12.05 -3.88
N THR A 67 -6.58 -11.79 -2.82
CA THR A 67 -7.11 -11.33 -1.53
C THR A 67 -7.82 -9.98 -1.68
N CYS A 68 -7.19 -9.00 -2.33
CA CYS A 68 -7.80 -7.67 -2.48
C CYS A 68 -9.03 -7.70 -3.39
N TYR A 69 -8.98 -8.46 -4.50
CA TYR A 69 -10.11 -8.62 -5.41
C TYR A 69 -11.32 -9.26 -4.72
N SER A 70 -11.09 -10.34 -3.96
CA SER A 70 -12.11 -11.01 -3.15
C SER A 70 -12.77 -10.04 -2.17
N MET A 71 -11.96 -9.34 -1.37
CA MET A 71 -12.44 -8.36 -0.40
C MET A 71 -13.24 -7.21 -1.03
N LEU A 72 -12.79 -6.68 -2.16
CA LEU A 72 -13.50 -5.60 -2.86
C LEU A 72 -14.85 -6.05 -3.44
N ARG A 73 -14.93 -7.28 -3.95
CA ARG A 73 -16.20 -7.83 -4.43
C ARG A 73 -17.21 -7.97 -3.31
N GLU A 74 -16.80 -8.53 -2.19
CA GLU A 74 -17.68 -8.69 -1.04
C GLU A 74 -18.01 -7.36 -0.37
N PHE A 75 -17.07 -6.41 -0.32
CA PHE A 75 -17.32 -5.03 0.10
C PHE A 75 -18.45 -4.41 -0.72
N ARG A 76 -18.35 -4.45 -2.06
CA ARG A 76 -19.35 -3.89 -2.97
C ARG A 76 -20.71 -4.55 -2.74
N LYS A 77 -20.74 -5.87 -2.67
CA LYS A 77 -21.97 -6.66 -2.44
C LYS A 77 -22.65 -6.25 -1.14
N LYS A 78 -21.92 -6.25 -0.02
CA LYS A 78 -22.50 -5.91 1.30
C LYS A 78 -22.95 -4.46 1.41
N ARG A 79 -22.22 -3.52 0.77
CA ARG A 79 -22.52 -2.08 0.88
C ARG A 79 -23.67 -1.63 -0.02
N TYR A 80 -23.83 -2.26 -1.19
CA TYR A 80 -24.74 -1.77 -2.23
C TYR A 80 -25.83 -2.77 -2.67
N GLU A 81 -25.63 -4.07 -2.44
CA GLU A 81 -26.56 -5.12 -2.90
C GLU A 81 -27.38 -5.72 -1.75
N GLU A 82 -26.86 -5.69 -0.52
CA GLU A 82 -27.54 -6.21 0.67
C GLU A 82 -28.24 -5.11 1.48
N PRO A 83 -29.33 -5.43 2.21
CA PRO A 83 -29.97 -4.47 3.10
C PRO A 83 -28.99 -3.95 4.15
N ASN A 84 -28.83 -2.62 4.21
CA ASN A 84 -27.97 -2.01 5.21
C ASN A 84 -28.57 -2.19 6.61
N ASP A 85 -27.76 -2.70 7.53
CA ASP A 85 -28.05 -2.61 8.96
C ASP A 85 -28.17 -1.13 9.37
N PRO A 86 -28.98 -0.82 10.39
CA PRO A 86 -29.03 0.54 10.92
C PRO A 86 -27.62 1.00 11.34
N PRO A 87 -27.31 2.31 11.20
CA PRO A 87 -26.02 2.84 11.59
C PRO A 87 -25.70 2.49 13.04
N LYS A 88 -24.57 1.81 13.24
CA LYS A 88 -24.09 1.48 14.58
C LYS A 88 -23.24 2.64 15.11
N ASN A 89 -23.55 3.11 16.31
CA ASN A 89 -22.68 4.06 17.02
C ASN A 89 -21.50 3.29 17.62
N PHE A 90 -20.29 3.71 17.29
CA PHE A 90 -19.06 3.14 17.84
C PHE A 90 -18.44 4.09 18.85
N THR A 91 -18.00 3.57 19.99
CA THR A 91 -17.16 4.33 20.92
C THR A 91 -15.75 4.52 20.35
N LYS A 92 -14.96 5.42 20.93
CA LYS A 92 -13.57 5.65 20.51
C LYS A 92 -12.71 4.40 20.70
N GLU A 93 -12.97 3.65 21.75
CA GLU A 93 -12.30 2.40 22.11
C GLU A 93 -12.61 1.34 21.07
N GLN A 94 -13.88 1.15 20.71
CA GLN A 94 -14.31 0.22 19.65
C GLN A 94 -13.74 0.59 18.27
N ILE A 95 -13.65 1.89 17.96
CA ILE A 95 -12.99 2.37 16.74
C ILE A 95 -11.50 2.02 16.75
N THR A 96 -10.84 2.15 17.90
CA THR A 96 -9.42 1.85 18.03
C THR A 96 -9.16 0.35 17.89
N GLU A 97 -9.91 -0.46 18.62
CA GLU A 97 -9.84 -1.92 18.57
C GLU A 97 -10.13 -2.46 17.16
N SER A 98 -11.19 -1.99 16.50
CA SER A 98 -11.51 -2.42 15.14
C SER A 98 -10.41 -2.05 14.13
N LYS A 99 -9.74 -0.90 14.29
CA LYS A 99 -8.58 -0.55 13.44
C LYS A 99 -7.41 -1.50 13.65
N LEU A 100 -7.15 -1.93 14.88
CA LEU A 100 -6.09 -2.89 15.19
C LEU A 100 -6.41 -4.26 14.59
N ASN A 101 -7.61 -4.77 14.86
CA ASN A 101 -8.03 -6.12 14.44
C ASN A 101 -8.10 -6.25 12.92
N VAL A 102 -8.73 -5.30 12.24
CA VAL A 102 -8.85 -5.31 10.77
C VAL A 102 -7.47 -5.25 10.11
N ARG A 103 -6.58 -4.41 10.65
CA ARG A 103 -5.23 -4.27 10.11
C ARG A 103 -4.45 -5.56 10.28
N ARG A 104 -4.57 -6.21 11.44
CA ARG A 104 -3.95 -7.49 11.73
C ARG A 104 -4.44 -8.59 10.78
N ASP A 105 -5.76 -8.77 10.70
CA ASP A 105 -6.37 -9.77 9.83
C ASP A 105 -6.00 -9.51 8.37
N PHE A 106 -5.89 -8.25 7.92
CA PHE A 106 -5.47 -7.93 6.56
C PHE A 106 -3.99 -8.28 6.29
N LEU A 107 -3.09 -7.93 7.21
CA LEU A 107 -1.67 -8.31 7.10
C LEU A 107 -1.52 -9.83 7.07
N GLU A 108 -2.34 -10.56 7.80
CA GLU A 108 -2.37 -12.00 7.71
C GLU A 108 -2.98 -12.46 6.36
N ALA A 109 -4.12 -11.93 5.95
CA ALA A 109 -4.81 -12.44 4.77
C ALA A 109 -4.00 -12.37 3.46
N VAL A 110 -3.10 -11.39 3.35
CA VAL A 110 -2.34 -11.12 2.12
C VAL A 110 -1.09 -12.01 1.96
N ILE A 111 -0.54 -12.54 3.06
CA ILE A 111 0.73 -13.30 2.99
C ILE A 111 0.55 -14.73 2.53
N VAL A 112 -0.58 -15.35 2.88
CA VAL A 112 -0.90 -16.73 2.46
C VAL A 112 -1.75 -16.72 1.18
N PRO A 113 -1.80 -17.85 0.43
CA PRO A 113 -2.78 -18.02 -0.63
C PRO A 113 -4.21 -17.76 -0.14
N MET A 114 -5.07 -17.22 -1.00
CA MET A 114 -6.43 -16.79 -0.67
C MET A 114 -7.24 -17.91 0.00
N GLU A 115 -7.07 -19.16 -0.44
CA GLU A 115 -7.78 -20.34 0.07
C GLU A 115 -7.40 -20.65 1.54
N GLN A 116 -6.26 -20.13 2.00
CA GLN A 116 -5.76 -20.30 3.37
C GLN A 116 -6.07 -19.08 4.25
N SER A 117 -6.67 -18.01 3.68
CA SER A 117 -7.07 -16.81 4.42
C SER A 117 -8.56 -16.51 4.34
N GLU A 118 -9.39 -17.47 3.94
CA GLU A 118 -10.85 -17.29 3.87
C GLU A 118 -11.43 -16.81 5.20
N GLY A 119 -10.96 -17.37 6.32
CA GLY A 119 -11.39 -16.98 7.66
C GLY A 119 -11.07 -15.52 8.00
N GLU A 120 -9.86 -15.06 7.72
CA GLU A 120 -9.47 -13.65 7.91
C GLU A 120 -10.28 -12.73 7.00
N GLN A 121 -10.41 -13.08 5.71
CA GLN A 121 -11.18 -12.30 4.75
C GLN A 121 -12.63 -12.13 5.21
N ASP A 122 -13.27 -13.21 5.65
CA ASP A 122 -14.63 -13.20 6.16
C ASP A 122 -14.80 -12.26 7.37
N ARG A 123 -13.86 -12.32 8.33
CA ARG A 123 -13.86 -11.42 9.50
C ARG A 123 -13.74 -9.96 9.07
N ILE A 124 -12.75 -9.66 8.23
CA ILE A 124 -12.55 -8.30 7.71
C ILE A 124 -13.83 -7.80 7.02
N ILE A 125 -14.38 -8.57 6.08
CA ILE A 125 -15.54 -8.14 5.29
C ILE A 125 -16.79 -7.95 6.18
N LYS A 126 -17.02 -8.83 7.18
CA LYS A 126 -18.17 -8.71 8.09
C LYS A 126 -18.12 -7.45 8.95
N GLU A 127 -16.92 -7.05 9.36
CA GLU A 127 -16.71 -5.92 10.25
C GLU A 127 -16.53 -4.60 9.49
N VAL A 128 -15.57 -4.56 8.55
CA VAL A 128 -15.06 -3.34 7.91
C VAL A 128 -16.11 -2.53 7.20
N VAL A 129 -17.02 -3.18 6.47
CA VAL A 129 -18.05 -2.50 5.67
C VAL A 129 -18.91 -1.55 6.52
N LYS A 130 -19.03 -1.82 7.83
CA LYS A 130 -19.87 -1.06 8.77
C LYS A 130 -19.08 -0.02 9.56
N LEU A 131 -17.76 0.04 9.42
CA LEU A 131 -16.92 0.87 10.25
C LEU A 131 -16.86 2.31 9.72
N PRO A 132 -17.15 3.32 10.57
CA PRO A 132 -17.26 4.72 10.14
C PRO A 132 -15.92 5.32 9.70
N TRP A 133 -14.80 4.67 10.02
CA TRP A 133 -13.46 5.15 9.68
C TRP A 133 -12.97 4.67 8.31
N LEU A 134 -13.65 3.71 7.68
CA LEU A 134 -13.17 3.06 6.46
C LEU A 134 -13.02 4.06 5.31
N ASP A 135 -14.05 4.87 5.06
CA ASP A 135 -14.09 5.80 3.93
C ASP A 135 -12.91 6.79 4.01
N ASP A 136 -12.64 7.36 5.18
CA ASP A 136 -11.46 8.22 5.43
C ASP A 136 -10.13 7.52 5.08
N LYS A 137 -10.04 6.20 5.31
CA LYS A 137 -8.81 5.44 4.98
C LYS A 137 -8.73 5.13 3.50
N LEU A 138 -9.84 4.79 2.87
CA LEU A 138 -9.90 4.61 1.42
C LEU A 138 -9.50 5.90 0.71
N GLU A 139 -9.98 7.07 1.14
CA GLU A 139 -9.60 8.36 0.55
C GLU A 139 -8.08 8.62 0.61
N ILE A 140 -7.44 8.35 1.75
CA ILE A 140 -5.99 8.51 1.90
C ILE A 140 -5.23 7.61 0.91
N ILE A 141 -5.66 6.34 0.78
CA ILE A 141 -5.03 5.37 -0.11
C ILE A 141 -5.28 5.72 -1.58
N MET A 142 -6.50 6.12 -1.93
CA MET A 142 -6.85 6.56 -3.28
C MET A 142 -6.05 7.81 -3.69
N ALA A 143 -5.80 8.74 -2.76
CA ALA A 143 -4.92 9.88 -2.99
C ALA A 143 -3.45 9.50 -3.21
N HIS A 144 -2.99 8.36 -2.67
CA HIS A 144 -1.68 7.80 -2.98
C HIS A 144 -1.66 7.16 -4.36
N ILE A 145 -2.68 6.36 -4.71
CA ILE A 145 -2.81 5.73 -6.04
C ILE A 145 -2.88 6.80 -7.14
N MET A 146 -3.59 7.90 -6.91
CA MET A 146 -3.68 9.02 -7.86
C MET A 146 -2.30 9.57 -8.25
N LYS A 147 -1.33 9.54 -7.33
CA LYS A 147 0.05 10.02 -7.55
C LYS A 147 0.94 8.98 -8.25
N TYR A 148 0.41 7.80 -8.55
CA TYR A 148 1.17 6.76 -9.22
C TYR A 148 1.55 7.21 -10.65
N PRO A 149 2.83 7.07 -11.07
CA PRO A 149 3.36 7.77 -12.25
C PRO A 149 2.68 7.47 -13.58
N GLN A 150 2.03 6.31 -13.72
CA GLN A 150 1.40 5.88 -14.96
C GLN A 150 -0.02 5.40 -14.65
N TRP A 151 -1.03 6.02 -15.24
CA TRP A 151 -2.43 5.62 -15.08
C TRP A 151 -3.04 5.78 -13.69
N GLY A 152 -2.39 6.50 -12.77
CA GLY A 152 -2.90 6.68 -11.40
C GLY A 152 -4.33 7.22 -11.35
N GLU A 153 -4.65 8.21 -12.20
CA GLU A 153 -6.01 8.74 -12.36
C GLU A 153 -6.99 7.67 -12.87
N GLN A 154 -6.62 6.90 -13.89
CA GLN A 154 -7.46 5.82 -14.42
C GLN A 154 -7.64 4.68 -13.43
N TYR A 155 -6.63 4.35 -12.63
CA TYR A 155 -6.75 3.34 -11.57
C TYR A 155 -7.73 3.79 -10.49
N VAL A 156 -7.63 5.05 -10.06
CA VAL A 156 -8.61 5.66 -9.14
C VAL A 156 -10.01 5.61 -9.74
N GLU A 157 -10.17 6.00 -10.99
CA GLU A 157 -11.47 6.02 -11.66
C GLU A 157 -12.09 4.62 -11.78
N ILE A 158 -11.28 3.59 -12.08
CA ILE A 158 -11.72 2.19 -12.11
C ILE A 158 -12.15 1.74 -10.72
N LEU A 159 -11.33 1.94 -9.70
CA LEU A 159 -11.62 1.50 -8.33
C LEU A 159 -12.88 2.18 -7.79
N ASP A 160 -12.99 3.49 -8.00
CA ASP A 160 -14.12 4.29 -7.59
C ASP A 160 -15.42 3.80 -8.23
N LYS A 161 -15.48 3.81 -9.57
CA LYS A 161 -16.73 3.50 -10.29
C LYS A 161 -17.09 2.02 -10.31
N TYR A 162 -16.14 1.12 -10.04
CA TYR A 162 -16.40 -0.32 -10.03
C TYR A 162 -16.66 -0.90 -8.63
N TYR A 163 -16.09 -0.32 -7.57
CA TYR A 163 -16.19 -0.87 -6.21
C TYR A 163 -16.75 0.11 -5.19
N PHE A 164 -16.26 1.34 -5.14
CA PHE A 164 -16.55 2.26 -4.03
C PHE A 164 -17.82 3.08 -4.24
N HIS A 165 -18.08 3.52 -5.46
CA HIS A 165 -19.27 4.28 -5.86
C HIS A 165 -19.80 3.71 -7.19
N PRO A 166 -20.29 2.46 -7.20
CA PRO A 166 -20.78 1.84 -8.41
C PRO A 166 -21.95 2.64 -8.97
N VAL A 167 -21.91 2.92 -10.28
CA VAL A 167 -23.05 3.47 -11.02
C VAL A 167 -24.07 2.33 -11.16
N VAL A 168 -24.90 2.14 -10.13
CA VAL A 168 -25.96 1.13 -10.13
C VAL A 168 -27.18 1.75 -10.79
N GLU A 169 -27.30 1.63 -12.10
CA GLU A 169 -28.62 1.70 -12.72
C GLU A 169 -29.38 0.44 -12.30
N LYS A 170 -30.46 0.62 -11.52
CA LYS A 170 -31.31 -0.45 -10.99
C LYS A 170 -32.22 -1.05 -12.07
N ASP A 171 -31.68 -1.41 -13.23
CA ASP A 171 -32.44 -2.20 -14.21
C ASP A 171 -32.03 -3.67 -14.11
N GLU A 172 -33.00 -4.49 -13.71
CA GLU A 172 -32.87 -5.90 -13.29
C GLU A 172 -32.45 -6.85 -14.43
N ALA A 173 -32.23 -6.36 -15.65
CA ALA A 173 -32.00 -7.18 -16.84
C ALA A 173 -30.62 -6.98 -17.50
N THR A 174 -29.84 -5.97 -17.10
CA THR A 174 -28.54 -5.68 -17.72
C THR A 174 -27.45 -6.18 -16.80
N ASP A 175 -26.70 -7.17 -17.27
CA ASP A 175 -25.49 -7.70 -16.63
C ASP A 175 -24.63 -6.55 -16.10
N ARG A 176 -24.62 -6.37 -14.76
CA ARG A 176 -24.29 -5.12 -14.01
C ARG A 176 -22.87 -4.57 -14.20
N ASN A 177 -22.09 -5.20 -15.07
CA ASN A 177 -20.70 -4.89 -15.39
C ASN A 177 -20.48 -4.69 -16.90
N LYS A 178 -21.51 -4.86 -17.76
CA LYS A 178 -21.34 -4.84 -19.22
C LYS A 178 -20.98 -3.49 -19.79
N ASP A 179 -21.04 -2.40 -19.03
CA ASP A 179 -20.78 -1.06 -19.58
C ASP A 179 -19.79 -0.23 -18.74
N ILE A 180 -19.16 -0.80 -17.69
CA ILE A 180 -18.21 -0.02 -16.86
C ILE A 180 -17.05 0.52 -17.70
N TRP A 181 -16.56 -0.26 -18.66
CA TRP A 181 -15.51 0.19 -19.57
C TRP A 181 -15.94 1.38 -20.42
N GLU A 182 -17.23 1.52 -20.72
CA GLU A 182 -17.78 2.70 -21.41
C GLU A 182 -17.81 3.91 -20.48
N ILE A 183 -18.20 3.72 -19.22
CA ILE A 183 -18.23 4.78 -18.19
C ILE A 183 -16.82 5.32 -17.92
N VAL A 184 -15.80 4.44 -17.90
CA VAL A 184 -14.38 4.82 -17.78
C VAL A 184 -13.71 5.10 -19.13
N LYS A 185 -14.50 5.18 -20.22
CA LYS A 185 -14.08 5.57 -21.58
C LYS A 185 -12.88 4.78 -22.11
N MET A 186 -12.90 3.46 -21.98
CA MET A 186 -11.87 2.57 -22.51
C MET A 186 -12.45 1.30 -23.16
N SER A 187 -11.65 0.64 -24.00
CA SER A 187 -12.04 -0.65 -24.58
C SER A 187 -12.10 -1.74 -23.51
N LYS A 188 -13.00 -2.71 -23.67
CA LYS A 188 -13.14 -3.88 -22.78
C LYS A 188 -11.83 -4.61 -22.47
N SER A 189 -10.99 -4.89 -23.48
CA SER A 189 -9.71 -5.58 -23.26
C SER A 189 -8.79 -4.77 -22.33
N ARG A 190 -8.62 -3.49 -22.66
CA ARG A 190 -7.80 -2.56 -21.85
C ARG A 190 -8.35 -2.38 -20.44
N PHE A 191 -9.66 -2.41 -20.26
CA PHE A 191 -10.29 -2.36 -18.93
C PHE A 191 -9.83 -3.51 -18.05
N TYR A 192 -9.89 -4.76 -18.52
CA TYR A 192 -9.52 -5.90 -17.68
C TYR A 192 -8.03 -5.92 -17.32
N ASP A 193 -7.16 -5.44 -18.21
CA ASP A 193 -5.74 -5.30 -17.88
C ASP A 193 -5.53 -4.25 -16.79
N ARG A 194 -6.13 -3.06 -16.96
CA ARG A 194 -6.00 -1.95 -16.02
C ARG A 194 -6.70 -2.19 -14.69
N HIS A 195 -7.79 -2.95 -14.71
CA HIS A 195 -8.52 -3.36 -13.52
C HIS A 195 -7.67 -4.26 -12.63
N LYS A 196 -6.99 -5.26 -13.21
CA LYS A 196 -6.06 -6.12 -12.45
C LYS A 196 -4.93 -5.32 -11.82
N GLU A 197 -4.35 -4.40 -12.58
CA GLU A 197 -3.31 -3.50 -12.08
C GLU A 197 -3.82 -2.59 -10.96
N ALA A 198 -4.99 -1.97 -11.12
CA ALA A 198 -5.59 -1.08 -10.13
C ALA A 198 -5.87 -1.81 -8.80
N VAL A 199 -6.43 -3.02 -8.87
CA VAL A 199 -6.69 -3.85 -7.68
C VAL A 199 -5.39 -4.26 -6.99
N MET A 200 -4.39 -4.68 -7.75
CA MET A 200 -3.10 -5.07 -7.18
C MET A 200 -2.36 -3.87 -6.57
N LEU A 201 -2.42 -2.70 -7.22
CA LEU A 201 -1.86 -1.45 -6.71
C LEU A 201 -2.57 -1.00 -5.43
N LEU A 202 -3.90 -1.13 -5.36
CA LEU A 202 -4.64 -0.88 -4.13
C LEU A 202 -4.18 -1.83 -3.01
N GLY A 203 -4.09 -3.13 -3.29
CA GLY A 203 -3.68 -4.13 -2.31
C GLY A 203 -2.30 -3.86 -1.73
N ILE A 204 -1.31 -3.49 -2.55
CA ILE A 204 0.04 -3.18 -2.07
C ILE A 204 0.12 -1.85 -1.30
N GLU A 205 -0.67 -0.84 -1.68
CA GLU A 205 -0.73 0.42 -0.92
C GLU A 205 -1.45 0.24 0.43
N LEU A 206 -2.52 -0.58 0.48
CA LEU A 206 -3.15 -0.99 1.74
C LEU A 206 -2.17 -1.75 2.63
N TRP A 207 -1.39 -2.67 2.06
CA TRP A 207 -0.36 -3.41 2.79
C TRP A 207 0.65 -2.48 3.43
N ARG A 208 1.23 -1.55 2.67
CA ARG A 208 2.22 -0.60 3.18
C ARG A 208 1.66 0.27 4.29
N TYR A 209 0.42 0.74 4.12
CA TYR A 209 -0.26 1.51 5.14
C TYR A 209 -0.47 0.68 6.42
N ALA A 210 -0.98 -0.54 6.27
CA ALA A 210 -1.21 -1.46 7.39
C ALA A 210 0.11 -1.80 8.11
N LYS A 211 1.13 -2.24 7.39
CA LYS A 211 2.46 -2.58 7.94
C LYS A 211 3.06 -1.39 8.69
N LYS A 212 3.03 -0.19 8.10
CA LYS A 212 3.51 1.03 8.75
C LYS A 212 2.78 1.32 10.06
N ARG A 213 1.45 1.23 10.08
CA ARG A 213 0.65 1.50 11.28
C ARG A 213 0.85 0.45 12.38
N GLU A 214 1.03 -0.82 12.00
CA GLU A 214 1.38 -1.88 12.94
C GLU A 214 2.71 -1.58 13.64
N ILE A 215 3.74 -1.19 12.89
CA ILE A 215 5.05 -0.83 13.43
C ILE A 215 4.96 0.38 14.35
N GLU A 216 4.27 1.44 13.94
CA GLU A 216 4.08 2.64 14.78
C GLU A 216 3.38 2.32 16.11
N ASP A 217 2.43 1.38 16.12
CA ASP A 217 1.72 0.98 17.33
C ASP A 217 2.58 0.07 18.23
N MET A 218 3.42 -0.78 17.65
CA MET A 218 4.44 -1.54 18.39
C MET A 218 5.49 -0.62 19.04
N GLU A 219 6.01 0.37 18.29
CA GLU A 219 6.98 1.36 18.78
C GLU A 219 6.44 2.17 19.95
N LYS A 220 5.13 2.44 19.96
CA LYS A 220 4.43 3.14 21.05
C LYS A 220 3.98 2.23 22.18
N SER A 221 4.25 0.93 22.09
CA SER A 221 3.80 -0.08 23.06
C SER A 221 2.27 -0.10 23.24
N ILE A 222 1.52 0.27 22.19
CA ILE A 222 0.06 0.10 22.15
C ILE A 222 -0.29 -1.38 21.99
N ILE A 223 0.55 -2.10 21.25
CA ILE A 223 0.47 -3.56 21.05
C ILE A 223 1.83 -4.20 21.36
N PRO A 224 1.87 -5.49 21.72
CA PRO A 224 3.13 -6.22 21.90
C PRO A 224 3.95 -6.29 20.61
N TRP A 225 5.27 -6.37 20.74
CA TRP A 225 6.14 -6.62 19.59
C TRP A 225 5.89 -8.02 19.03
N HIS A 226 5.83 -8.12 17.71
CA HIS A 226 5.82 -9.38 16.97
C HIS A 226 6.41 -9.16 15.58
N ASP A 227 6.75 -10.24 14.91
CA ASP A 227 7.25 -10.16 13.54
C ASP A 227 6.13 -9.81 12.55
N ILE A 228 6.45 -9.04 11.52
CA ILE A 228 5.55 -8.79 10.37
C ILE A 228 6.14 -9.47 9.15
N TYR A 229 5.73 -10.70 8.93
CA TYR A 229 6.14 -11.46 7.75
C TYR A 229 5.36 -11.03 6.52
N PRO A 230 5.94 -11.21 5.32
CA PRO A 230 7.37 -11.36 5.08
C PRO A 230 8.10 -10.03 5.29
N ASP A 231 9.31 -10.07 5.84
CA ASP A 231 10.15 -8.87 5.96
C ASP A 231 11.03 -8.68 4.72
N ARG A 232 11.32 -9.77 3.99
CA ARG A 232 12.02 -9.78 2.72
C ARG A 232 11.40 -10.78 1.74
N PRO A 233 11.52 -10.54 0.42
CA PRO A 233 11.14 -11.54 -0.58
C PRO A 233 11.88 -12.86 -0.39
N GLY A 234 11.09 -13.94 -0.31
CA GLY A 234 11.58 -15.31 -0.13
C GLY A 234 11.65 -15.78 1.32
N ASP A 235 11.28 -14.94 2.30
CA ASP A 235 11.12 -15.38 3.68
C ASP A 235 10.05 -16.49 3.77
N GLU A 236 10.33 -17.52 4.56
CA GLU A 236 9.36 -18.58 4.84
C GLU A 236 8.16 -17.97 5.58
N ILE A 237 6.97 -18.11 5.00
CA ILE A 237 5.73 -17.74 5.67
C ILE A 237 5.49 -18.78 6.78
N PRO A 238 5.34 -18.38 8.05
CA PRO A 238 5.13 -19.31 9.15
C PRO A 238 3.93 -20.24 8.88
N ASP A 239 4.10 -21.55 9.13
CA ASP A 239 2.98 -22.50 9.07
C ASP A 239 1.96 -22.15 10.15
N ARG A 240 0.80 -21.64 9.74
CA ARG A 240 -0.26 -21.18 10.63
C ARG A 240 -0.84 -22.27 11.53
N ARG A 241 -0.60 -23.55 11.24
CA ARG A 241 -0.93 -24.66 12.16
C ARG A 241 -0.14 -24.63 13.47
N LYS A 242 0.82 -23.71 13.61
CA LYS A 242 1.67 -23.55 14.79
C LYS A 242 1.58 -22.16 15.43
N HIS A 243 0.66 -21.30 15.00
CA HIS A 243 0.59 -19.94 15.55
C HIS A 243 -0.03 -19.97 16.97
N PRO A 244 0.59 -19.36 18.01
CA PRO A 244 0.16 -19.52 19.41
C PRO A 244 -1.17 -18.83 19.79
N ARG A 245 -1.97 -18.41 18.80
CA ARG A 245 -3.17 -17.60 19.04
C ARG A 245 -4.36 -18.42 19.57
N ASP A 246 -4.21 -19.74 19.63
CA ASP A 246 -5.18 -20.69 20.19
C ASP A 246 -4.87 -21.09 21.65
N GLU A 247 -3.88 -20.47 22.31
CA GLU A 247 -3.45 -20.82 23.68
C GLU A 247 -3.79 -19.79 24.78
N TYR A 248 -4.64 -18.78 24.53
CA TYR A 248 -5.08 -17.83 25.57
C TYR A 248 -6.59 -17.59 25.57
#